data_AF-A0AAD2FMA8-F1
#
_entry.id   AF-A0AAD2FMA8-F1
#
_cell.length_a   1.000
_cell.length_b   1.000
_cell.length_c   1.000
_cell.angle_alpha   90.00
_cell.angle_beta   90.00
_cell.angle_gamma   90.00
#
_symmetry.space_group_name_H-M   'P 1'
#
loop_
_entity.id
_entity.type
_entity.pdbx_description
1 polymer ?
#
loop_
_entity_poly.entity_id
_entity_poly.type
_entity_poly.pdbx_seq_one_letter_code
_entity_poly.pdbx_strand_id
1 'polypeptide(L)'
;MGRSSSKDEYVAETSPKQGHVIFFLCDSRRAVQFLDTFAIIFYLICIAFYGWQTASDFGGDFNGVDSITDAHWIVIAFLLVGLLCAILGLAGARRYNQCFSFTAALWYGLSFVLNFFTMNIPNAILMFVLAYPHIVFYYEVKEGTMSAENYQNEVYSICCGV
;
A
#
# COMPACT_ATOMS: atom_id res chain seq x y z
N MET A 1 37.82 -17.72 -45.93
CA MET A 1 38.05 -16.28 -45.67
C MET A 1 36.86 -15.53 -46.25
N GLY A 2 36.01 -14.79 -45.54
CA GLY A 2 35.91 -14.44 -44.13
C GLY A 2 34.47 -13.99 -43.83
N ARG A 3 34.10 -14.08 -42.54
CA ARG A 3 32.82 -13.64 -41.96
C ARG A 3 32.55 -12.15 -42.17
N SER A 4 31.29 -11.80 -42.37
CA SER A 4 30.58 -10.78 -41.58
C SER A 4 29.08 -10.96 -41.80
N SER A 5 28.39 -11.76 -40.98
CA SER A 5 27.84 -11.30 -39.71
C SER A 5 27.05 -10.00 -39.92
N SER A 6 25.91 -10.13 -40.62
CA SER A 6 24.76 -9.24 -40.46
C SER A 6 24.42 -9.26 -38.98
N LYS A 7 24.99 -8.32 -38.24
CA LYS A 7 24.59 -8.05 -36.87
C LYS A 7 23.15 -7.61 -37.00
N ASP A 8 22.27 -8.45 -36.48
CA ASP A 8 20.98 -8.03 -35.97
C ASP A 8 21.23 -6.73 -35.21
N GLU A 9 20.83 -5.65 -35.85
CA GLU A 9 20.63 -4.37 -35.22
C GLU A 9 19.45 -4.63 -34.28
N TYR A 10 19.76 -5.20 -33.12
CA TYR A 10 18.98 -5.00 -31.92
C TYR A 10 19.04 -3.50 -31.68
N VAL A 11 18.20 -2.78 -32.42
CA VAL A 11 17.60 -1.55 -31.95
C VAL A 11 17.01 -1.99 -30.62
N ALA A 12 17.77 -1.74 -29.56
CA ALA A 12 17.19 -1.54 -28.25
C ALA A 12 16.23 -0.38 -28.47
N GLU A 13 15.02 -0.69 -28.94
CA GLU A 13 13.85 0.14 -28.75
C GLU A 13 13.84 0.30 -27.25
N THR A 14 14.40 1.42 -26.83
CA THR A 14 14.31 1.94 -25.49
C THR A 14 12.84 2.28 -25.36
N SER A 15 12.04 1.23 -25.09
CA SER A 15 10.65 1.36 -24.76
C SER A 15 10.58 2.47 -23.72
N PRO A 16 9.88 3.57 -23.99
CA PRO A 16 9.87 4.71 -23.10
C PRO A 16 9.40 4.21 -21.74
N LYS A 17 10.18 4.51 -20.69
CA LYS A 17 9.96 4.07 -19.29
C LYS A 17 8.45 3.99 -18.98
N GLN A 18 7.92 2.77 -18.90
CA GLN A 18 6.48 2.53 -18.79
C GLN A 18 6.07 2.54 -17.32
N GLY A 19 5.82 3.72 -16.77
CA GLY A 19 5.37 3.88 -15.40
C GLY A 19 5.51 5.30 -14.89
N HIS A 20 4.53 5.78 -14.16
CA HIS A 20 4.54 7.07 -13.50
C HIS A 20 5.51 7.01 -12.31
N VAL A 21 6.47 7.92 -12.28
CA VAL A 21 7.40 8.03 -11.16
C VAL A 21 6.69 8.76 -10.02
N ILE A 22 6.28 8.02 -9.00
CA ILE A 22 5.64 8.60 -7.81
C ILE A 22 6.73 9.02 -6.82
N PHE A 23 6.66 10.30 -6.40
CA PHE A 23 7.49 10.85 -5.31
C PHE A 23 9.01 10.72 -5.53
N PHE A 24 9.50 11.07 -6.73
CA PHE A 24 10.93 11.18 -7.09
C PHE A 24 11.80 9.92 -6.94
N LEU A 25 11.31 8.81 -6.38
CA LEU A 25 12.19 7.75 -5.87
C LEU A 25 11.81 6.34 -6.30
N CYS A 26 10.55 6.02 -6.64
CA CYS A 26 10.20 4.64 -6.95
C CYS A 26 9.10 4.46 -8.00
N ASP A 27 9.17 3.32 -8.66
CA ASP A 27 8.08 2.70 -9.41
C ASP A 27 6.85 2.46 -8.48
N SER A 28 5.64 2.64 -9.03
CA SER A 28 4.37 2.65 -8.28
C SER A 28 4.16 1.35 -7.50
N ARG A 29 4.53 0.20 -8.08
CA ARG A 29 4.45 -1.12 -7.44
C ARG A 29 5.33 -1.20 -6.19
N ARG A 30 6.59 -0.76 -6.30
CA ARG A 30 7.52 -0.74 -5.16
C ARG A 30 7.05 0.22 -4.09
N ALA A 31 6.50 1.37 -4.48
CA ALA A 31 5.92 2.32 -3.54
C ALA A 31 4.75 1.68 -2.75
N VAL A 32 3.83 1.00 -3.43
CA VAL A 32 2.74 0.26 -2.77
C VAL A 32 3.28 -0.80 -1.81
N GLN A 33 4.25 -1.62 -2.24
CA GLN A 33 4.83 -2.66 -1.39
C GLN A 33 5.49 -2.10 -0.13
N PHE A 34 6.25 -1.02 -0.27
CA PHE A 34 6.90 -0.35 0.84
C PHE A 34 5.87 0.22 1.81
N LEU A 35 4.91 1.01 1.30
CA LEU A 35 3.91 1.68 2.12
C LEU A 35 2.98 0.71 2.85
N ASP A 36 2.52 -0.35 2.19
CA ASP A 36 1.70 -1.37 2.85
C ASP A 36 2.50 -2.16 3.88
N THR A 37 3.80 -2.40 3.66
CA THR A 37 4.66 -3.03 4.67
C THR A 37 4.78 -2.15 5.92
N PHE A 38 5.00 -0.84 5.75
CA PHE A 38 5.00 0.11 6.86
C PHE A 38 3.65 0.18 7.56
N ALA A 39 2.55 0.20 6.80
CA ALA A 39 1.19 0.23 7.34
C ALA A 39 0.90 -1.04 8.17
N ILE A 40 1.28 -2.23 7.69
CA ILE A 40 1.13 -3.49 8.44
C ILE A 40 1.86 -3.43 9.78
N ILE A 41 3.12 -2.99 9.79
CA ILE A 41 3.91 -2.86 11.03
C ILE A 41 3.20 -1.89 11.98
N PHE A 42 2.75 -0.74 11.47
CA PHE A 42 2.04 0.25 12.27
C PHE A 42 0.73 -0.31 12.86
N TYR A 43 -0.08 -1.01 12.06
CA TYR A 43 -1.30 -1.66 12.54
C TYR A 43 -1.02 -2.69 13.64
N LEU A 44 0.03 -3.51 13.50
CA LEU A 44 0.41 -4.48 14.53
C LEU A 44 0.81 -3.81 15.84
N ILE A 45 1.58 -2.71 15.77
CA ILE A 45 1.95 -1.91 16.95
C ILE A 45 0.71 -1.31 17.61
N CYS A 46 -0.20 -0.72 16.83
CA CYS A 46 -1.45 -0.16 17.35
C CYS A 46 -2.32 -1.24 18.01
N ILE A 47 -2.51 -2.39 17.37
CA ILE A 47 -3.30 -3.50 17.93
C ILE A 47 -2.67 -3.98 19.25
N ALA A 48 -1.34 -4.13 19.31
CA ALA A 48 -0.66 -4.51 20.54
C ALA A 48 -0.85 -3.48 21.66
N PHE A 49 -0.76 -2.19 21.33
CA PHE A 49 -0.94 -1.09 22.29
C PHE A 49 -2.38 -1.01 22.83
N TYR A 50 -3.38 -0.99 21.94
CA TYR A 50 -4.79 -0.97 22.34
C TYR A 50 -5.21 -2.26 23.03
N GLY A 51 -4.68 -3.41 22.61
CA GLY A 51 -4.90 -4.71 23.26
C GLY A 51 -4.34 -4.73 24.68
N TRP A 52 -3.14 -4.16 24.89
CA TRP A 52 -2.56 -4.01 26.23
C TRP A 52 -3.41 -3.12 27.13
N GLN A 53 -3.83 -1.94 26.63
CA GLN A 53 -4.68 -1.02 27.38
C GLN A 53 -6.02 -1.66 27.76
N THR A 54 -6.65 -2.35 26.82
CA THR A 54 -7.91 -3.06 27.08
C THR A 54 -7.72 -4.15 28.13
N ALA A 55 -6.62 -4.91 28.06
CA ALA A 55 -6.31 -5.96 29.03
C ALA A 55 -6.05 -5.41 30.44
N SER A 56 -5.42 -4.24 30.57
CA SER A 56 -5.22 -3.60 31.88
C SER A 56 -6.53 -3.11 32.50
N ASP A 57 -7.48 -2.66 31.69
CA ASP A 57 -8.76 -2.14 32.17
C ASP A 57 -9.68 -3.25 32.72
N PHE A 58 -9.56 -4.50 32.22
CA PHE A 58 -10.31 -5.66 32.73
C PHE A 58 -9.97 -6.04 34.18
N GLY A 59 -8.87 -5.55 34.75
CA GLY A 59 -8.48 -5.79 36.15
C GLY A 59 -9.06 -4.77 37.15
N GLY A 60 -9.75 -3.72 36.67
CA GLY A 60 -10.34 -2.65 37.47
C GLY A 60 -11.78 -2.94 37.90
N ASP A 61 -12.18 -2.38 39.05
CA ASP A 61 -13.48 -2.60 39.70
C ASP A 61 -14.67 -2.31 38.75
N PHE A 62 -15.54 -3.31 38.56
CA PHE A 62 -16.57 -3.46 37.51
C PHE A 62 -17.82 -2.57 37.70
N ASN A 63 -17.69 -1.37 38.28
CA ASN A 63 -18.84 -0.58 38.72
C ASN A 63 -19.24 0.57 37.77
N GLY A 64 -18.78 0.56 36.51
CA GLY A 64 -19.17 1.57 35.50
C GLY A 64 -18.67 1.33 34.06
N VAL A 65 -18.72 0.08 33.57
CA VAL A 65 -17.88 -0.43 32.45
C VAL A 65 -18.65 -0.76 31.16
N ASP A 66 -19.62 0.06 30.75
CA ASP A 66 -20.38 -0.24 29.51
C ASP A 66 -20.05 0.68 28.33
N SER A 67 -19.42 1.85 28.52
CA SER A 67 -19.22 2.80 27.39
C SER A 67 -17.78 2.94 26.88
N ILE A 68 -16.77 2.84 27.76
CA ILE A 68 -15.36 3.05 27.40
C ILE A 68 -14.73 1.77 26.82
N THR A 69 -15.04 0.63 27.43
CA THR A 69 -14.65 -0.71 26.98
C THR A 69 -15.18 -1.04 25.58
N ASP A 70 -16.43 -0.66 25.30
CA ASP A 70 -17.06 -0.87 23.99
C ASP A 70 -16.37 -0.07 22.88
N ALA A 71 -15.91 1.15 23.18
CA ALA A 71 -15.19 1.99 22.23
C ALA A 71 -13.84 1.38 21.82
N HIS A 72 -13.09 0.78 22.77
CA HIS A 72 -11.81 0.15 22.47
C HIS A 72 -11.94 -1.04 21.51
N TRP A 73 -12.97 -1.88 21.71
CA TRP A 73 -13.22 -3.02 20.81
C TRP A 73 -13.57 -2.59 19.38
N ILE A 74 -14.33 -1.50 19.22
CA ILE A 74 -14.64 -0.93 17.90
C ILE A 74 -13.35 -0.47 17.20
N VAL A 75 -12.45 0.20 17.92
CA VAL A 75 -11.15 0.64 17.38
C VAL A 75 -10.31 -0.56 16.96
N ILE A 76 -10.21 -1.60 17.80
CA ILE A 76 -9.48 -2.83 17.48
C ILE A 76 -10.05 -3.50 16.22
N ALA A 77 -11.38 -3.61 16.10
CA ALA A 77 -12.02 -4.15 14.92
C ALA A 77 -11.69 -3.34 13.65
N PHE A 78 -11.71 -2.01 13.74
CA PHE A 78 -11.33 -1.14 12.62
C PHE A 78 -9.86 -1.30 12.21
N LEU A 79 -8.95 -1.43 13.19
CA LEU A 79 -7.52 -1.70 12.95
C LEU A 79 -7.31 -3.06 12.28
N LEU A 80 -8.06 -4.09 12.65
CA LEU A 80 -7.99 -5.41 12.03
C LEU A 80 -8.45 -5.39 10.57
N VAL A 81 -9.53 -4.67 10.26
CA VAL A 81 -9.98 -4.48 8.87
C VAL A 81 -8.90 -3.74 8.07
N GLY A 82 -8.31 -2.69 8.64
CA GLY A 82 -7.21 -1.98 7.99
C GLY A 82 -5.98 -2.84 7.74
N LEU A 83 -5.62 -3.69 8.70
CA LEU A 83 -4.54 -4.67 8.55
C LEU A 83 -4.83 -5.65 7.40
N LEU A 84 -6.05 -6.18 7.31
CA LEU A 84 -6.46 -7.07 6.22
C LEU A 84 -6.40 -6.36 4.87
N CYS A 85 -6.87 -5.11 4.79
CA CYS A 85 -6.79 -4.30 3.57
C CYS A 85 -5.33 -4.04 3.15
N ALA A 86 -4.43 -3.75 4.09
CA ALA A 86 -3.01 -3.56 3.80
C ALA A 86 -2.34 -4.86 3.30
N ILE A 87 -2.69 -6.02 3.88
CA ILE A 87 -2.22 -7.33 3.40
C ILE A 87 -2.73 -7.61 1.98
N LEU A 88 -4.00 -7.30 1.70
CA LEU A 88 -4.57 -7.42 0.36
C LEU A 88 -3.88 -6.48 -0.64
N GLY A 89 -3.61 -5.24 -0.26
CA GLY A 89 -2.83 -4.29 -1.06
C GLY A 89 -1.46 -4.84 -1.44
N LEU A 90 -0.72 -5.37 -0.45
CA LEU A 90 0.58 -5.99 -0.64
C LEU A 90 0.51 -7.22 -1.56
N ALA A 91 -0.51 -8.07 -1.38
CA ALA A 91 -0.74 -9.23 -2.24
C ALA A 91 -1.13 -8.83 -3.67
N GLY A 92 -1.91 -7.76 -3.82
CA GLY A 92 -2.30 -7.15 -5.09
C GLY A 92 -1.10 -6.64 -5.86
N ALA A 93 -0.19 -5.92 -5.20
CA ALA A 93 1.05 -5.44 -5.80
C ALA A 93 1.99 -6.57 -6.21
N ARG A 94 2.01 -7.70 -5.48
CA ARG A 94 2.83 -8.87 -5.86
C ARG A 94 2.26 -9.60 -7.07
N ARG A 95 0.94 -9.79 -7.13
CA ARG A 95 0.26 -10.57 -8.18
C ARG A 95 -0.23 -9.74 -9.37
N TYR A 96 0.02 -8.43 -9.38
CA TYR A 96 -0.57 -7.50 -10.36
C TYR A 96 -2.11 -7.62 -10.40
N ASN A 97 -2.74 -7.91 -9.26
CA ASN A 97 -4.19 -8.02 -9.16
C ASN A 97 -4.80 -6.67 -8.80
N GLN A 98 -5.39 -6.02 -9.81
CA GLN A 98 -6.05 -4.73 -9.71
C GLN A 98 -7.13 -4.70 -8.61
N CYS A 99 -7.90 -5.77 -8.44
CA CYS A 99 -9.01 -5.80 -7.48
C CYS A 99 -8.51 -5.67 -6.03
N PHE A 100 -7.39 -6.32 -5.71
CA PHE A 100 -6.85 -6.30 -4.34
C PHE A 100 -6.20 -4.95 -4.00
N SER A 101 -5.46 -4.36 -4.94
CA SER A 101 -4.92 -3.00 -4.73
C SER A 101 -6.01 -1.94 -4.67
N PHE A 102 -7.06 -2.06 -5.50
CA PHE A 102 -8.19 -1.13 -5.45
C PHE A 102 -8.95 -1.21 -4.13
N THR A 103 -9.09 -2.40 -3.55
CA THR A 103 -9.70 -2.58 -2.22
C THR A 103 -8.92 -1.82 -1.14
N ALA A 104 -7.59 -1.88 -1.18
CA ALA A 104 -6.73 -1.10 -0.27
C ALA A 104 -6.87 0.42 -0.50
N ALA A 105 -6.92 0.85 -1.76
CA ALA A 105 -7.16 2.26 -2.10
C ALA A 105 -8.48 2.78 -1.53
N LEU A 106 -9.56 2.00 -1.65
CA LEU A 106 -10.87 2.34 -1.09
C LEU A 106 -10.84 2.45 0.43
N TRP A 107 -10.12 1.54 1.10
CA TRP A 107 -9.98 1.59 2.56
C TRP A 107 -9.25 2.85 3.04
N TYR A 108 -8.11 3.18 2.41
CA TYR A 108 -7.37 4.40 2.74
C TYR A 108 -8.17 5.66 2.37
N GLY A 109 -8.92 5.64 1.27
CA GLY A 109 -9.83 6.72 0.88
C GLY A 109 -10.97 6.93 1.88
N LEU A 110 -11.61 5.85 2.35
CA LEU A 110 -12.62 5.92 3.41
C LEU A 110 -12.01 6.44 4.72
N SER A 111 -10.83 5.94 5.08
CA SER A 111 -10.09 6.39 6.27
C SER A 111 -9.72 7.87 6.18
N PHE A 112 -9.33 8.36 5.00
CA PHE A 112 -9.10 9.79 4.76
C PHE A 112 -10.35 10.62 5.06
N VAL A 113 -11.50 10.23 4.50
CA VAL A 113 -12.77 10.94 4.70
C VAL A 113 -13.17 10.96 6.18
N LEU A 114 -13.08 9.82 6.87
CA LEU A 114 -13.37 9.74 8.30
C LEU A 114 -12.44 10.63 9.14
N ASN A 115 -11.13 10.60 8.87
CA ASN A 115 -10.16 11.44 9.61
C ASN A 115 -10.32 12.93 9.31
N PHE A 116 -10.76 13.27 8.09
CA PHE A 116 -11.08 14.64 7.75
C PHE A 116 -12.28 15.15 8.54
N PHE A 117 -13.35 14.36 8.66
CA PHE A 117 -14.54 14.73 9.45
C PHE A 117 -14.29 14.79 10.96
N THR A 118 -13.39 13.95 11.49
CA THR A 118 -12.99 14.00 12.90
C THR A 118 -11.92 15.06 13.18
N MET A 119 -11.59 15.93 12.21
CA MET A 119 -10.58 16.98 12.32
C MET A 119 -9.17 16.46 12.64
N ASN A 120 -8.89 15.17 12.40
CA ASN A 120 -7.56 14.59 12.51
C ASN A 120 -6.78 14.79 11.20
N ILE A 121 -6.45 16.06 10.94
CA ILE A 121 -5.79 16.50 9.69
C ILE A 121 -4.47 15.76 9.42
N PRO A 122 -3.56 15.55 10.39
CA PRO A 122 -2.31 14.83 10.14
C PRO A 122 -2.56 13.41 9.64
N ASN A 123 -3.51 12.69 10.26
CA ASN A 123 -3.83 11.33 9.84
C ASN A 123 -4.58 11.31 8.50
N ALA A 124 -5.43 12.29 8.23
CA ALA A 124 -6.05 12.44 6.91
C ALA A 124 -4.98 12.59 5.81
N ILE A 125 -4.01 13.49 5.98
CA ILE A 125 -2.92 13.66 5.02
C ILE A 125 -2.16 12.35 4.81
N LEU A 126 -1.84 11.63 5.89
CA LEU A 126 -1.18 10.32 5.81
C LEU A 126 -2.00 9.31 4.99
N MET A 127 -3.30 9.19 5.27
CA MET A 127 -4.19 8.28 4.54
C MET A 127 -4.31 8.65 3.06
N PHE A 128 -4.33 9.94 2.72
CA PHE A 128 -4.32 10.39 1.34
C PHE A 128 -3.02 10.03 0.61
N VAL A 129 -1.87 10.24 1.25
CA VAL A 129 -0.55 9.85 0.72
C VAL A 129 -0.46 8.34 0.52
N LEU A 130 -1.04 7.55 1.43
CA LEU A 130 -1.12 6.09 1.29
C LEU A 130 -2.06 5.65 0.16
N ALA A 131 -3.20 6.32 -0.03
CA ALA A 131 -4.15 5.99 -1.09
C ALA A 131 -3.60 6.26 -2.50
N TYR A 132 -2.83 7.34 -2.67
CA TYR A 132 -2.33 7.79 -3.97
C TYR A 132 -1.60 6.71 -4.80
N PRO A 133 -0.56 6.02 -4.29
CA PRO A 133 0.17 5.03 -5.07
C PRO A 133 -0.67 3.80 -5.42
N HIS A 134 -1.65 3.44 -4.60
CA HIS A 134 -2.60 2.38 -4.94
C HIS A 134 -3.51 2.76 -6.12
N ILE A 135 -3.95 4.01 -6.17
CA ILE A 135 -4.77 4.52 -7.29
C ILE A 135 -3.94 4.54 -8.58
N VAL A 136 -2.71 5.06 -8.52
CA VAL A 136 -1.82 5.11 -9.69
C VAL A 136 -1.48 3.70 -10.17
N PHE A 137 -1.09 2.79 -9.26
CA PHE A 137 -0.82 1.39 -9.59
C PHE A 137 -2.04 0.70 -10.22
N TYR A 138 -3.25 0.96 -9.71
CA TYR A 138 -4.47 0.44 -10.32
C TYR A 138 -4.63 0.89 -11.78
N TYR A 139 -4.43 2.18 -12.07
CA TYR A 139 -4.52 2.69 -13.43
C TYR A 139 -3.44 2.10 -14.34
N GLU A 140 -2.19 2.02 -13.88
CA GLU A 140 -1.09 1.48 -14.67
C GLU A 140 -1.25 0.00 -15.01
N VAL A 141 -1.77 -0.80 -14.08
CA VAL A 141 -2.07 -2.22 -14.33
C VAL A 141 -3.30 -2.36 -15.22
N LYS A 142 -4.27 -1.43 -15.15
CA LYS A 142 -5.47 -1.43 -16.00
C LYS A 142 -5.18 -1.05 -17.45
N GLU A 143 -4.30 -0.07 -17.66
CA GLU A 143 -3.89 0.38 -18.98
C GLU A 143 -2.92 -0.59 -19.66
N GLY A 144 -2.42 -1.59 -18.92
CA GLY A 144 -1.44 -2.54 -19.43
C GLY A 144 -0.02 -1.98 -19.50
N THR A 145 0.17 -0.72 -19.10
CA THR A 145 1.47 -0.06 -18.92
C THR A 145 2.35 -0.87 -17.96
N MET A 146 1.73 -1.46 -16.92
CA MET A 146 2.43 -2.29 -15.95
C MET A 146 1.84 -3.70 -15.86
N SER A 147 2.60 -4.69 -16.32
CA SER A 147 2.23 -6.12 -16.27
C SER A 147 3.41 -6.98 -15.85
N ALA A 148 3.17 -8.22 -15.43
CA ALA A 148 4.24 -9.15 -15.03
C ALA A 148 5.24 -9.44 -16.17
N GLU A 149 4.78 -9.39 -17.41
CA GLU A 149 5.59 -9.64 -18.62
C GLU A 149 6.40 -8.41 -19.00
N ASN A 150 5.82 -7.22 -18.87
CA ASN A 150 6.48 -5.96 -19.24
C ASN A 150 7.51 -5.51 -18.19
N TYR A 151 7.26 -5.82 -16.91
CA TYR A 151 8.09 -5.39 -15.79
C TYR A 151 9.51 -5.96 -15.81
N GLN A 152 9.75 -7.11 -16.47
CA GLN A 152 11.10 -7.68 -16.59
C GLN A 152 12.03 -6.86 -17.49
N ASN A 153 11.46 -6.02 -18.37
CA ASN A 153 12.20 -5.19 -19.30
C ASN A 153 12.54 -3.80 -18.74
N GLU A 154 12.06 -3.46 -17.53
CA GLU A 154 12.38 -2.19 -16.90
C GLU A 154 13.82 -2.18 -16.38
N VAL A 155 14.66 -1.32 -16.96
CA VAL A 155 16.02 -1.07 -16.47
C VAL A 155 15.93 -0.52 -15.05
N TYR A 156 16.40 -1.31 -14.09
CA TYR A 156 16.54 -0.94 -12.68
C TYR A 156 17.30 0.39 -12.54
N SER A 157 16.59 1.52 -12.45
CA SER A 157 17.22 2.78 -12.02
C SER A 157 17.69 2.63 -10.57
N ILE A 158 18.82 3.24 -10.19
CA ILE A 158 19.58 2.97 -8.95
C ILE A 158 18.79 3.16 -7.62
N CYS A 159 17.66 3.87 -7.61
CA CYS A 159 16.73 3.92 -6.45
C CYS A 159 15.62 2.84 -6.47
N CYS A 160 15.57 2.08 -7.56
CA CYS A 160 14.73 0.92 -7.88
C CYS A 160 15.62 -0.25 -8.36
N GLY A 161 16.72 -0.53 -7.65
CA GLY A 161 17.72 -1.52 -8.04
C GLY A 161 18.39 -2.17 -6.84
N VAL A 162 17.75 -3.23 -6.33
CA VAL A 162 18.39 -4.40 -5.72
C VAL A 162 17.56 -5.61 -6.16
#